data_AF-A0A529N1P2-F1
#
_entry.id   AF-A0A529N1P2-F1
#
_cell.length_a   1.000
_cell.length_b   1.000
_cell.length_c   1.000
_cell.angle_alpha   90.00
_cell.angle_beta   90.00
_cell.angle_gamma   90.00
#
_symmetry.space_group_name_H-M   'P 1'
#
loop_
_entity.id
_entity.type
_entity.pdbx_description
1 polymer ?
#
loop_
_entity_poly.entity_id
_entity_poly.type
_entity_poly.pdbx_seq_one_letter_code
_entity_poly.pdbx_strand_id
1 'polypeptide(L)'
;SRVETLAYHPGCRLVFGDGTPDILAYPRDRAGWGHLCRMLTQANLRDENEKGATLLKLSDLLEWGDLMSLAVLPELSANAEVGLAMLSRLKDRFGAALRLAVSPDYRGNDRFRIEQAAAMADRLGMPLLATNDVLYHSAG
;
A
#
# COMPACT_ATOMS: atom_id res chain seq x y z
N SER A 1 -31.01 -20.53 -4.96
CA SER A 1 -30.22 -19.28 -5.02
C SER A 1 -28.75 -19.67 -5.04
N ARG A 2 -28.05 -19.36 -6.12
CA ARG A 2 -26.64 -19.71 -6.31
C ARG A 2 -25.81 -18.63 -5.62
N VAL A 3 -25.25 -18.94 -4.46
CA VAL A 3 -24.33 -18.04 -3.75
C VAL A 3 -23.06 -17.98 -4.59
N GLU A 4 -22.85 -16.86 -5.28
CA GLU A 4 -21.57 -16.58 -5.92
C GLU A 4 -20.54 -16.41 -4.79
N THR A 5 -19.65 -17.38 -4.66
CA THR A 5 -18.52 -17.33 -3.73
C THR A 5 -17.61 -16.19 -4.19
N LEU A 6 -17.83 -14.99 -3.64
CA LEU A 6 -16.90 -13.89 -3.79
C LEU A 6 -15.55 -14.38 -3.26
N ALA A 7 -14.52 -14.43 -4.11
CA ALA A 7 -13.18 -14.77 -3.68
C ALA A 7 -12.73 -13.72 -2.64
N TYR A 8 -12.72 -14.11 -1.37
CA TYR A 8 -12.27 -13.25 -0.28
C TYR A 8 -10.76 -13.06 -0.42
N HIS A 9 -10.36 -11.86 -0.82
CA HIS A 9 -8.95 -11.44 -0.90
C HIS A 9 -8.64 -10.52 0.27
N PRO A 10 -8.23 -11.05 1.44
CA PRO A 10 -7.90 -10.23 2.58
C PRO A 10 -6.66 -9.39 2.25
N GLY A 11 -6.71 -8.11 2.59
CA GLY A 11 -5.58 -7.20 2.57
C GLY A 11 -5.63 -6.28 3.78
N CYS A 12 -4.55 -5.56 4.01
CA CYS A 12 -4.49 -4.54 5.06
C CYS A 12 -3.79 -3.28 4.57
N ARG A 13 -4.05 -2.16 5.25
CA ARG A 13 -3.28 -0.93 5.10
C ARG A 13 -2.11 -0.98 6.09
N LEU A 14 -0.91 -0.91 5.56
CA LEU A 14 0.33 -0.77 6.31
C LEU A 14 0.59 0.72 6.51
N VAL A 15 0.66 1.13 7.77
CA VAL A 15 0.98 2.52 8.19
C VAL A 15 2.38 2.50 8.78
N PHE A 16 3.26 3.36 8.27
CA PHE A 16 4.68 3.35 8.64
C PHE A 16 5.03 4.53 9.55
N GLY A 17 5.89 4.27 10.53
CA GLY A 17 6.37 5.27 11.49
C GLY A 17 7.62 6.04 11.04
N ASP A 18 8.20 5.70 9.89
CA ASP A 18 9.49 6.24 9.41
C ASP A 18 9.34 7.23 8.24
N GLY A 19 8.12 7.72 7.99
CA GLY A 19 7.82 8.63 6.87
C GLY A 19 7.63 7.92 5.53
N THR A 20 7.61 6.59 5.51
CA THR A 20 7.18 5.82 4.34
C THR A 20 5.67 6.04 4.12
N PRO A 21 5.21 6.31 2.89
CA PRO A 21 3.79 6.41 2.59
C PRO A 21 3.07 5.11 2.93
N ASP A 22 1.78 5.21 3.22
CA ASP A 22 0.98 4.03 3.48
C ASP A 22 0.93 3.10 2.28
N ILE A 23 0.94 1.79 2.54
CA ILE A 23 0.94 0.77 1.50
C ILE A 23 -0.19 -0.22 1.77
N LEU A 24 -1.05 -0.41 0.79
CA LEU A 24 -2.03 -1.49 0.80
C LEU A 24 -1.32 -2.79 0.44
N ALA A 25 -1.39 -3.79 1.31
CA ALA A 25 -0.79 -5.10 1.11
C ALA A 25 -1.86 -6.17 0.95
N TYR A 26 -1.77 -6.92 -0.15
CA TYR A 26 -2.68 -8.01 -0.50
C TYR A 26 -1.88 -9.30 -0.70
N PRO A 27 -1.82 -10.17 0.32
CA PRO A 27 -1.23 -11.50 0.18
C PRO A 27 -1.84 -12.28 -0.98
N ARG A 28 -0.99 -12.89 -1.82
CA ARG A 28 -1.41 -13.66 -2.99
C ARG A 28 -1.78 -15.10 -2.66
N ASP A 29 -1.26 -15.63 -1.55
CA ASP A 29 -1.47 -17.00 -1.09
C ASP A 29 -1.32 -17.11 0.45
N ARG A 30 -1.42 -18.33 0.96
CA ARG A 30 -1.28 -18.63 2.40
C ARG A 30 0.12 -18.32 2.94
N ALA A 31 1.16 -18.44 2.12
CA ALA A 31 2.53 -18.14 2.53
C ALA A 31 2.74 -16.62 2.66
N GLY A 32 2.22 -15.83 1.72
CA GLY A 32 2.17 -14.37 1.81
C GLY A 32 1.34 -13.88 3.01
N TRP A 33 0.27 -14.60 3.37
CA TRP A 33 -0.46 -14.30 4.61
C TRP A 33 0.41 -14.52 5.85
N GLY A 34 1.18 -15.62 5.87
CA GLY A 34 2.17 -15.89 6.91
C GLY A 34 3.24 -14.80 7.01
N HIS A 35 3.75 -14.31 5.87
CA HIS A 35 4.69 -13.19 5.84
C HIS A 35 4.09 -11.92 6.43
N LEU A 36 2.85 -11.57 6.04
CA LEU A 36 2.16 -10.39 6.55
C LEU A 36 1.98 -10.46 8.07
N CYS A 37 1.47 -11.58 8.59
CA CYS A 37 1.30 -11.76 10.02
C CYS A 37 2.65 -11.65 10.75
N ARG A 38 3.70 -12.30 10.23
CA ARG A 38 5.03 -12.28 10.86
C ARG A 38 5.64 -10.89 10.88
N MET A 39 5.54 -10.15 9.77
CA MET A 39 5.97 -8.76 9.67
C MET A 39 5.29 -7.89 10.73
N LEU A 40 3.97 -7.96 10.85
CA LEU A 40 3.20 -7.19 11.85
C LEU A 40 3.53 -7.61 13.28
N THR A 41 3.69 -8.91 13.55
CA THR A 41 4.11 -9.40 14.85
C THR A 41 5.50 -8.90 15.22
N GLN A 42 6.47 -8.97 14.31
CA GLN A 42 7.83 -8.47 14.57
C GLN A 42 7.85 -6.96 14.80
N ALA A 43 7.13 -6.19 13.97
CA ALA A 43 7.01 -4.76 14.15
C ALA A 43 6.43 -4.41 15.53
N ASN A 44 5.40 -5.14 15.99
CA ASN A 44 4.77 -4.91 17.30
C ASN A 44 5.65 -5.28 18.51
N LEU A 45 6.55 -6.27 18.36
CA LEU A 45 7.39 -6.78 19.44
C LEU A 45 8.68 -5.95 19.67
N ARG A 46 8.92 -4.89 18.91
CA ARG A 46 10.11 -4.04 19.11
C ARG A 46 10.05 -3.27 20.41
N ASP A 47 11.14 -3.32 21.17
CA ASP A 47 11.31 -2.61 22.44
C ASP A 47 11.27 -1.08 22.29
N GLU A 48 11.56 -0.57 21.09
CA GLU A 48 11.50 0.85 20.72
C GLU A 48 10.06 1.39 20.64
N ASN A 49 9.05 0.52 20.60
CA ASN A 49 7.67 0.94 20.52
C ASN A 49 7.17 1.46 21.87
N GLU A 50 6.65 2.69 21.89
CA GLU A 50 5.79 3.10 23.00
C GLU A 50 4.61 2.14 23.10
N LYS A 51 4.17 1.84 24.33
CA LYS A 51 3.10 0.88 24.60
C LYS A 51 1.83 1.27 23.82
N GLY A 52 1.54 0.56 22.74
CA GLY A 52 0.39 0.79 21.86
C GLY A 52 0.71 1.38 20.48
N ALA A 53 1.97 1.70 20.17
CA ALA A 53 2.39 2.15 18.85
C ALA A 53 2.91 0.99 18.00
N THR A 54 2.20 0.64 16.92
CA THR A 54 2.75 -0.25 15.88
C THR A 54 3.68 0.58 14.99
N LEU A 55 4.99 0.57 15.27
CA LEU A 55 5.98 1.23 14.41
C LEU A 55 6.46 0.26 13.32
N LEU A 56 5.65 0.12 12.27
CA LEU A 56 6.12 -0.54 11.06
C LEU A 56 7.14 0.36 10.36
N LYS A 57 8.26 -0.22 9.93
CA LYS A 57 9.32 0.48 9.19
C LYS A 57 9.41 -0.08 7.78
N LEU A 58 9.93 0.68 6.83
CA LEU A 58 10.15 0.21 5.46
C LEU A 58 11.00 -1.05 5.42
N SER A 59 11.99 -1.19 6.31
CA SER A 59 12.83 -2.38 6.38
C SER A 59 12.03 -3.67 6.61
N ASP A 60 10.93 -3.61 7.38
CA ASP A 60 10.04 -4.76 7.59
C ASP A 60 9.41 -5.22 6.28
N LEU A 61 8.92 -4.24 5.50
CA LEU A 61 8.33 -4.52 4.21
C LEU A 61 9.36 -5.06 3.23
N LEU A 62 10.58 -4.51 3.20
CA LEU A 62 11.65 -5.00 2.32
C LEU A 62 12.05 -6.45 2.62
N GLU A 63 11.94 -6.88 3.88
CA GLU A 63 12.21 -8.25 4.33
C GLU A 63 11.04 -9.19 4.03
N TRP A 64 9.81 -8.80 4.36
CA TRP A 64 8.65 -9.72 4.34
C TRP A 64 7.67 -9.51 3.18
N GLY A 65 7.81 -8.45 2.38
CA GLY A 65 6.84 -8.05 1.36
C GLY A 65 6.71 -8.99 0.15
N ASP A 66 7.48 -10.09 0.11
CA ASP A 66 7.34 -11.12 -0.91
C ASP A 66 5.98 -11.83 -0.82
N LEU A 67 5.53 -12.38 -1.95
CA LEU A 67 4.24 -13.06 -2.08
C LEU A 67 3.01 -12.15 -1.84
N MET A 68 3.21 -10.83 -1.85
CA MET A 68 2.12 -9.85 -1.77
C MET A 68 2.00 -9.07 -3.08
N SER A 69 0.82 -8.52 -3.32
CA SER A 69 0.62 -7.40 -4.23
C SER A 69 0.51 -6.13 -3.39
N LEU A 70 1.27 -5.11 -3.76
CA LEU A 70 1.44 -3.88 -2.99
C LEU A 70 0.89 -2.69 -3.77
N ALA A 71 0.23 -1.78 -3.10
CA ALA A 71 -0.24 -0.53 -3.69
C ALA A 71 0.14 0.66 -2.79
N VAL A 72 1.05 1.51 -3.26
CA VAL A 72 1.54 2.67 -2.51
C VAL A 72 0.54 3.80 -2.60
N LEU A 73 0.16 4.40 -1.48
CA LEU A 73 -0.68 5.59 -1.40
C LEU A 73 0.24 6.81 -1.22
N PRO A 74 0.69 7.47 -2.29
CA PRO A 74 1.61 8.60 -2.16
C PRO A 74 0.91 9.81 -1.54
N GLU A 75 1.60 10.50 -0.64
CA GLU A 75 1.20 11.84 -0.22
C GLU A 75 1.52 12.84 -1.34
N LEU A 76 0.53 13.14 -2.18
CA LEU A 76 0.66 14.09 -3.30
C LEU A 76 0.89 15.54 -2.85
N SER A 77 0.81 15.83 -1.55
CA SER A 77 1.14 17.14 -0.96
C SER A 77 2.59 17.26 -0.49
N ALA A 78 3.34 16.14 -0.43
CA ALA A 78 4.72 16.11 0.02
C ALA A 78 5.71 16.41 -1.12
N ASN A 79 6.98 16.68 -0.78
CA ASN A 79 8.04 16.98 -1.73
C ASN A 79 8.16 15.86 -2.79
N ALA A 80 7.80 16.18 -4.03
CA ALA A 80 7.70 15.23 -5.14
C ALA A 80 9.00 14.48 -5.43
N GLU A 81 10.17 15.09 -5.21
CA GLU A 81 11.47 14.43 -5.45
C GLU A 81 11.76 13.32 -4.43
N VAL A 82 11.45 13.54 -3.16
CA VAL A 82 11.63 12.54 -2.09
C VAL A 82 10.68 11.36 -2.32
N GLY A 83 9.44 11.65 -2.73
CA GLY A 83 8.47 10.62 -3.10
C GLY A 83 8.94 9.76 -4.28
N LEU A 84 9.50 10.38 -5.32
CA LEU A 84 10.01 9.66 -6.50
C LEU A 84 11.17 8.72 -6.16
N ALA A 85 12.14 9.16 -5.36
CA ALA A 85 13.28 8.32 -4.97
C ALA A 85 12.84 7.08 -4.16
N MET A 86 11.89 7.27 -3.24
CA MET A 86 11.34 6.17 -2.45
C MET A 86 10.52 5.19 -3.31
N LEU A 87 9.66 5.71 -4.19
CA LEU A 87 8.90 4.88 -5.12
C LEU A 87 9.82 4.09 -6.07
N SER A 88 10.92 4.69 -6.54
CA SER A 88 11.94 3.97 -7.32
C SER A 88 12.53 2.82 -6.53
N ARG A 89 12.94 3.04 -5.27
CA ARG A 89 13.49 1.97 -4.41
C ARG A 89 12.50 0.84 -4.18
N LEU A 90 11.22 1.16 -3.97
CA LEU A 90 10.17 0.16 -3.82
C LEU A 90 9.96 -0.61 -5.14
N LYS A 91 9.95 0.09 -6.27
CA LYS A 91 9.82 -0.52 -7.61
C LYS A 91 10.97 -1.48 -7.88
N ASP A 92 12.20 -1.10 -7.55
CA ASP A 92 13.38 -1.96 -7.76
C ASP A 92 13.28 -3.24 -6.91
N ARG A 93 12.70 -3.17 -5.70
CA ARG A 93 12.53 -4.33 -4.81
C ARG A 93 11.37 -5.25 -5.21
N PHE A 94 10.23 -4.69 -5.57
CA PHE A 94 8.97 -5.43 -5.72
C PHE A 94 8.52 -5.59 -7.18
N GLY A 95 9.13 -4.85 -8.10
CA GLY A 95 8.86 -4.92 -9.53
C GLY A 95 7.38 -4.81 -9.85
N ALA A 96 6.88 -5.78 -10.63
CA ALA A 96 5.48 -5.84 -11.06
C ALA A 96 4.47 -6.08 -9.92
N ALA A 97 4.93 -6.46 -8.72
CA ALA A 97 4.04 -6.61 -7.57
C ALA A 97 3.64 -5.27 -6.96
N LEU A 98 4.34 -4.18 -7.29
CA LEU A 98 4.08 -2.84 -6.79
C LEU A 98 3.25 -2.03 -7.79
N ARG A 99 2.22 -1.36 -7.27
CA ARG A 99 1.36 -0.44 -8.01
C ARG A 99 1.30 0.90 -7.29
N LEU A 100 1.04 1.96 -8.03
CA LEU A 100 0.75 3.27 -7.45
C LEU A 100 -0.77 3.36 -7.26
N ALA A 101 -1.24 3.46 -6.01
CA ALA A 101 -2.65 3.63 -5.69
C ALA A 101 -3.04 5.10 -5.67
N VAL A 102 -4.27 5.39 -6.12
CA VAL A 102 -4.87 6.73 -6.05
C VAL A 102 -6.26 6.60 -5.46
N SER A 103 -6.46 7.12 -4.25
CA SER A 103 -7.79 7.29 -3.68
C SER A 103 -8.36 8.68 -4.03
N PRO A 104 -9.61 8.77 -4.52
CA PRO A 104 -10.31 10.04 -4.66
C PRO A 104 -10.62 10.56 -3.25
N ASP A 105 -10.21 11.78 -2.98
CA ASP A 105 -10.49 12.43 -1.70
C ASP A 105 -11.63 13.39 -2.05
N TYR A 106 -12.88 12.92 -2.03
CA TYR A 106 -14.17 13.49 -2.52
C TYR A 106 -14.40 15.00 -2.19
N ARG A 107 -13.46 15.86 -2.58
CA ARG A 107 -13.22 17.24 -2.15
C ARG A 107 -12.76 18.07 -3.36
N GLY A 108 -13.28 17.77 -4.55
CA GLY A 108 -13.21 18.64 -5.73
C GLY A 108 -11.84 18.77 -6.42
N ASN A 109 -10.75 18.25 -5.85
CA ASN A 109 -9.40 18.28 -6.42
C ASN A 109 -8.96 16.94 -7.04
N ASP A 110 -9.91 16.02 -7.26
CA ASP A 110 -9.66 14.63 -7.65
C ASP A 110 -8.96 14.51 -8.99
N ARG A 111 -9.36 15.34 -9.95
CA ARG A 111 -8.78 15.32 -11.31
C ARG A 111 -7.29 15.66 -11.29
N PHE A 112 -6.88 16.66 -10.53
CA PHE A 112 -5.48 17.04 -10.39
C PHE A 112 -4.65 15.97 -9.66
N ARG A 113 -5.24 15.31 -8.66
CA ARG A 113 -4.58 14.20 -7.94
C ARG A 113 -4.37 12.98 -8.83
N ILE A 114 -5.38 12.62 -9.62
CA ILE A 114 -5.29 11.54 -10.60
C ILE A 114 -4.26 11.89 -11.68
N GLU A 115 -4.26 13.13 -12.18
CA GLU A 115 -3.28 13.60 -13.19
C GLU A 115 -1.85 13.58 -12.64
N GLN A 116 -1.61 14.03 -11.40
CA GLN A 116 -0.28 13.93 -10.76
C GLN A 116 0.17 12.48 -10.58
N ALA A 117 -0.72 11.62 -10.09
CA ALA A 117 -0.37 10.22 -9.87
C ALA A 117 -0.14 9.49 -11.19
N ALA A 118 -0.91 9.79 -12.24
CA ALA A 118 -0.68 9.29 -13.58
C ALA A 118 0.68 9.74 -14.12
N ALA A 119 1.04 11.02 -13.96
CA ALA A 119 2.35 11.53 -14.35
C ALA A 119 3.50 10.85 -13.58
N MET A 120 3.30 10.57 -12.29
CA MET A 120 4.30 9.89 -11.46
C MET A 120 4.44 8.40 -11.83
N ALA A 121 3.33 7.72 -12.09
CA ALA A 121 3.31 6.34 -12.56
C ALA A 121 3.99 6.21 -13.94
N ASP A 122 3.73 7.15 -14.86
CA ASP A 122 4.34 7.18 -16.19
C ASP A 122 5.86 7.39 -16.10
N ARG A 123 6.31 8.40 -15.32
CA ARG A 123 7.75 8.66 -15.09
C ARG A 123 8.48 7.46 -14.48
N LEU A 124 7.80 6.69 -13.63
CA LEU A 124 8.37 5.53 -12.96
C LEU A 124 8.10 4.22 -13.72
N GLY A 125 7.34 4.21 -14.81
CA GLY A 125 6.91 2.99 -15.50
C GLY A 125 6.22 2.00 -14.56
N MET A 126 5.37 2.49 -13.65
CA MET A 126 4.61 1.70 -12.70
C MET A 126 3.14 1.59 -13.12
N PRO A 127 2.45 0.46 -12.85
CA PRO A 127 1.02 0.37 -13.09
C PRO A 127 0.26 1.24 -12.08
N LEU A 128 -0.63 2.10 -12.58
CA LEU A 128 -1.55 2.90 -11.78
C LEU A 128 -2.79 2.07 -11.40
N LEU A 129 -3.16 2.09 -10.12
CA LEU A 129 -4.38 1.49 -9.60
C LEU A 129 -5.25 2.61 -9.02
N ALA A 130 -6.34 2.97 -9.69
CA ALA A 130 -7.34 3.85 -9.10
C ALA A 130 -8.10 3.04 -8.03
N THR A 131 -7.80 3.30 -6.76
CA THR A 131 -8.53 2.73 -5.63
C THR A 131 -9.76 3.62 -5.43
N ASN A 132 -10.81 3.37 -6.22
CA ASN A 132 -12.11 3.97 -5.93
C ASN A 132 -12.44 3.58 -4.48
N ASP A 133 -12.78 4.55 -3.64
CA ASP A 133 -13.04 4.40 -2.21
C ASP A 133 -14.34 3.61 -1.95
N VAL A 134 -14.47 2.43 -2.57
CA VAL A 134 -15.44 1.40 -2.21
C VAL A 134 -14.82 0.58 -1.09
N LEU A 135 -14.49 1.26 0.00
CA LEU A 135 -14.56 0.65 1.32
C LEU A 135 -16.04 0.38 1.56
N TYR A 136 -16.52 -0.78 1.11
CA TYR A 136 -17.86 -1.32 1.34
C TYR A 136 -19.03 -0.29 1.26
N HIS A 137 -19.71 -0.23 0.10
CA HIS A 137 -21.15 0.02 0.13
C HIS A 137 -21.85 -1.34 0.09
N SER A 138 -22.19 -1.88 1.25
CA SER A 138 -23.43 -2.65 1.35
C SER A 138 -24.57 -1.62 1.37
N ALA A 139 -25.03 -1.21 0.18
CA ALA A 139 -26.42 -0.82 0.07
C ALA A 139 -27.21 -2.13 0.13
N GLY A 140 -28.02 -2.29 1.18
CA GLY A 140 -28.88 -3.45 1.36
C GLY A 140 -29.93 -3.60 0.28
#